data_AF-A0A1X3P6J1-F1
#
_entry.id   AF-A0A1X3P6J1-F1
#
_cell.length_a   1.000
_cell.length_b   1.000
_cell.length_c   1.000
_cell.angle_alpha   90.00
_cell.angle_beta   90.00
_cell.angle_gamma   90.00
#
_symmetry.space_group_name_H-M   'P 1'
#
loop_
_entity.id
_entity.type
_entity.pdbx_description
1 polymer ?
#
loop_
_entity_poly.entity_id
_entity_poly.type
_entity_poly.pdbx_seq_one_letter_code
_entity_poly.pdbx_strand_id
1 'polypeptide(L)'
;MRPNHAQEISDGRLVEAQLLLDEPQLTDILTGPGPWSGALPLQGSSTQGSSTGSGATSRSTLELVPEPSGAVRLRLVPSRSASVAEVDEQIRSVLGLLAFGHLAARPAVTYQARTVADGGESSEEVWVTRDLSGTRGEPADVDGAEPGPPLFSTTDVAFADLLTGWQELRTQHETALSLLLAGTGLSEEFPEASMLVLLGAAEAIFVTTSGLRRREIKDSTLRRKLEHLAQQVGVDEVVAPEIPAAVWAEHAARLRSTFTHSGRLDPGTAAELRLLVQLTAGVVVLMLLRELGVPAGEDRRRLRSLPMLRKVVPAPRASTSPTDRPPASAPPGLVGGLPASLPGDVQVCASERRAS
;
A
#
# COMPACT_ATOMS: atom_id res chain seq x y z
N MET A 1 38.29 15.48 9.98
CA MET A 1 37.15 14.89 10.72
C MET A 1 36.48 15.98 11.52
N ARG A 2 35.36 16.52 11.03
CA ARG A 2 34.49 17.40 11.82
C ARG A 2 33.58 16.49 12.67
N PRO A 3 33.37 16.77 13.96
CA PRO A 3 32.51 15.95 14.80
C PRO A 3 31.09 15.96 14.24
N ASN A 4 30.48 14.79 14.24
CA ASN A 4 29.11 14.56 13.80
C ASN A 4 28.15 15.09 14.88
N HIS A 5 27.92 16.41 14.89
CA HIS A 5 27.02 17.08 15.85
C HIS A 5 25.53 16.71 15.67
N ALA A 6 25.20 15.78 14.76
CA ALA A 6 23.82 15.38 14.48
C ALA A 6 23.12 14.63 15.62
N GLN A 7 23.85 14.17 16.64
CA GLN A 7 23.31 13.24 17.66
C GLN A 7 22.97 13.87 19.02
N GLU A 8 23.30 15.14 19.28
CA GLU A 8 23.28 15.70 20.65
C GLU A 8 22.29 16.85 20.90
N ILE A 9 21.30 17.03 20.03
CA ILE A 9 20.19 17.98 20.28
C ILE A 9 18.89 17.20 20.40
N SER A 10 18.74 16.45 21.50
CA SER A 10 17.46 15.82 21.88
C SER A 10 16.48 16.81 22.50
N ASP A 11 16.99 17.92 23.07
CA ASP A 11 16.23 18.78 23.99
C ASP A 11 15.95 20.19 23.43
N GLY A 12 16.30 20.45 22.16
CA GLY A 12 16.05 21.73 21.50
C GLY A 12 14.61 21.88 21.01
N ARG A 13 14.06 23.10 21.06
CA ARG A 13 12.74 23.42 20.49
C ARG A 13 12.89 23.68 19.00
N LEU A 14 12.12 22.98 18.18
CA LEU A 14 12.21 23.09 16.73
C LEU A 14 11.36 24.26 16.24
N VAL A 15 11.95 25.11 15.41
CA VAL A 15 11.30 26.32 14.86
C VAL A 15 10.94 26.15 13.39
N GLU A 16 11.71 25.34 12.66
CA GLU A 16 11.48 25.08 11.25
C GLU A 16 12.15 23.78 10.82
N ALA A 17 11.50 22.96 10.01
CA ALA A 17 12.15 21.85 9.31
C ALA A 17 11.97 22.00 7.80
N GLN A 18 13.01 21.69 7.05
CA GLN A 18 13.04 21.75 5.60
C GLN A 18 13.48 20.39 5.07
N LEU A 19 12.68 19.86 4.17
CA LEU A 19 12.91 18.59 3.49
C LEU A 19 12.92 18.85 1.99
N LEU A 20 14.04 18.57 1.33
CA LEU A 20 14.14 18.68 -0.12
C LEU A 20 13.73 17.35 -0.74
N LEU A 21 12.70 17.37 -1.59
CA LEU A 21 12.29 16.23 -2.41
C LEU A 21 12.80 16.47 -3.83
N ASP A 22 13.88 15.80 -4.19
CA ASP A 22 14.52 15.84 -5.50
C ASP A 22 14.12 14.67 -6.40
N GLU A 23 13.53 13.62 -5.82
CA GLU A 23 12.93 12.49 -6.53
C GLU A 23 11.71 12.93 -7.37
N PRO A 24 11.75 12.78 -8.70
CA PRO A 24 10.65 13.15 -9.60
C PRO A 24 9.31 12.53 -9.18
N GLN A 25 9.36 11.28 -8.70
CA GLN A 25 8.21 10.53 -8.20
C GLN A 25 7.46 11.31 -7.10
N LEU A 26 8.19 11.90 -6.17
CA LEU A 26 7.58 12.63 -5.06
C LEU A 26 6.99 13.95 -5.53
N THR A 27 7.55 14.53 -6.58
CA THR A 27 7.01 15.74 -7.21
C THR A 27 5.76 15.46 -8.04
N ASP A 28 5.60 14.27 -8.64
CA ASP A 28 4.46 13.94 -9.50
C ASP A 28 3.10 13.98 -8.77
N ILE A 29 3.07 13.58 -7.49
CA ILE A 29 1.85 13.70 -6.67
C ILE A 29 1.52 15.18 -6.44
N LEU A 30 2.55 16.00 -6.25
CA LEU A 30 2.48 17.40 -5.80
C LEU A 30 2.32 18.41 -6.96
N THR A 31 2.63 18.04 -8.19
CA THR A 31 2.73 18.93 -9.37
C THR A 31 1.52 18.86 -10.31
N GLY A 32 0.30 18.75 -9.75
CA GLY A 32 -0.92 18.98 -10.51
C GLY A 32 -0.98 20.41 -11.10
N PRO A 33 -1.88 20.69 -12.06
CA PRO A 33 -1.96 21.99 -12.73
C PRO A 33 -2.41 23.09 -11.75
N GLY A 34 -1.44 23.70 -11.08
CA GLY A 34 -1.64 24.87 -10.24
C GLY A 34 -0.49 25.04 -9.24
N PRO A 35 0.16 26.23 -9.16
CA PRO A 35 1.13 26.49 -8.10
C PRO A 35 0.38 26.52 -6.76
N TRP A 36 0.55 25.46 -5.97
CA TRP A 36 0.01 25.45 -4.61
C TRP A 36 0.94 26.26 -3.72
N SER A 37 0.50 27.45 -3.32
CA SER A 37 1.13 28.27 -2.28
C SER A 37 0.13 28.39 -1.13
N GLY A 38 0.31 27.58 -0.10
CA GLY A 38 -0.62 27.53 1.02
C GLY A 38 0.01 26.90 2.26
N ALA A 39 -0.41 27.40 3.42
CA ALA A 39 -0.08 26.90 4.73
C ALA A 39 -1.12 25.83 5.14
N LEU A 40 -0.71 24.57 5.32
CA LEU A 40 -1.61 23.50 5.76
C LEU A 40 -1.46 23.15 7.23
N PRO A 41 -2.55 23.15 8.01
CA PRO A 41 -2.49 22.68 9.39
C PRO A 41 -2.27 21.17 9.42
N LEU A 42 -1.19 20.73 10.07
CA LEU A 42 -0.95 19.35 10.44
C LEU A 42 -1.45 19.12 11.87
N GLN A 43 -2.22 18.06 12.07
CA GLN A 43 -2.60 17.62 13.41
C GLN A 43 -1.47 16.80 14.03
N GLY A 44 -1.05 17.15 15.24
CA GLY A 44 -0.18 16.30 16.06
C GLY A 44 -0.99 15.15 16.66
N SER A 45 -0.43 13.95 16.67
CA SER A 45 -0.99 12.80 17.38
C SER A 45 -0.76 12.99 18.88
N SER A 46 -1.82 13.23 19.66
CA SER A 46 -1.69 13.18 21.12
C SER A 46 -1.66 11.71 21.54
N THR A 47 -0.47 11.13 21.67
CA THR A 47 -0.32 9.80 22.26
C THR A 47 -0.51 9.90 23.79
N GLN A 48 -1.71 9.49 24.22
CA GLN A 48 -2.18 9.08 25.57
C GLN A 48 -1.75 9.86 26.83
N GLY A 49 -2.76 10.36 27.54
CA GLY A 49 -2.65 10.70 28.96
C GLY A 49 -3.88 11.47 29.43
N SER A 50 -4.85 10.74 29.98
CA SER A 50 -6.04 11.26 30.64
C SER A 50 -5.72 12.42 31.59
N SER A 51 -5.94 13.64 31.15
CA SER A 51 -6.16 14.78 32.01
C SER A 51 -7.18 15.69 31.33
N THR A 52 -8.23 16.01 32.06
CA THR A 52 -9.27 16.97 31.68
C THR A 52 -8.68 18.37 31.68
N GLY A 53 -7.91 18.66 30.64
CA GLY A 53 -7.39 19.99 30.34
C GLY A 53 -7.60 20.23 28.87
N SER A 54 -8.15 21.41 28.52
CA SER A 54 -8.36 21.86 27.15
C SER A 54 -7.03 21.86 26.38
N GLY A 55 -6.67 20.72 25.81
CA GLY A 55 -5.43 20.51 25.06
C GLY A 55 -5.51 21.23 23.74
N ALA A 56 -4.91 22.42 23.66
CA ALA A 56 -4.67 23.08 22.39
C ALA A 56 -3.68 22.23 21.60
N THR A 57 -4.19 21.42 20.66
CA THR A 57 -3.38 20.65 19.71
C THR A 57 -2.38 21.59 19.02
N SER A 58 -1.08 21.32 19.20
CA SER A 58 -0.01 22.00 18.49
C SER A 58 -0.25 21.82 16.99
N ARG A 59 -0.61 22.92 16.30
CA ARG A 59 -0.76 22.94 14.85
C ARG A 59 0.59 23.25 14.24
N SER A 60 1.10 22.40 13.35
CA SER A 60 2.20 22.78 12.48
C SER A 60 1.66 23.22 11.13
N THR A 61 2.38 24.11 10.47
CA THR A 61 2.06 24.53 9.12
C THR A 61 3.01 23.84 8.15
N LEU A 62 2.47 23.10 7.18
CA LEU A 62 3.25 22.58 6.06
C LEU A 62 3.13 23.53 4.87
N GLU A 63 4.26 23.96 4.34
CA GLU A 63 4.42 24.79 3.15
C GLU A 63 5.14 23.97 2.07
N LEU A 64 4.63 24.02 0.85
CA LEU A 64 5.27 23.47 -0.35
C LEU A 64 5.95 24.61 -1.10
N VAL A 65 7.27 24.53 -1.24
CA VAL A 65 8.08 25.54 -1.93
C VAL A 65 8.70 24.91 -3.17
N PRO A 66 8.22 25.24 -4.38
CA PRO A 66 8.83 24.73 -5.62
C PRO A 66 10.21 25.35 -5.80
N GLU A 67 11.18 24.52 -6.19
CA GLU A 67 12.55 24.94 -6.47
C GLU A 67 12.77 25.14 -7.98
N PRO A 68 13.67 26.05 -8.40
CA PRO A 68 14.01 26.23 -9.81
C PRO A 68 14.54 24.96 -10.51
N SER A 69 15.06 24.00 -9.73
CA SER A 69 15.53 22.71 -10.23
C SER A 69 14.39 21.74 -10.61
N GLY A 70 13.13 22.07 -10.30
CA GLY A 70 11.99 21.16 -10.38
C GLY A 70 11.77 20.33 -9.10
N ALA A 71 12.68 20.38 -8.14
CA ALA A 71 12.49 19.79 -6.82
C ALA A 71 11.39 20.53 -6.03
N VAL A 72 10.84 19.86 -5.01
CA VAL A 72 9.88 20.48 -4.09
C VAL A 72 10.47 20.47 -2.69
N ARG A 73 10.64 21.65 -2.10
CA ARG A 73 11.02 21.80 -0.69
C ARG A 73 9.76 21.81 0.16
N LEU A 74 9.61 20.82 1.03
CA LEU A 74 8.63 20.80 2.11
C LEU A 74 9.19 21.59 3.29
N ARG A 75 8.50 22.65 3.70
CA ARG A 75 8.87 23.45 4.86
C ARG A 75 7.79 23.31 5.93
N LEU A 76 8.19 22.83 7.10
CA LEU A 76 7.33 22.64 8.25
C LEU A 76 7.62 23.73 9.28
N VAL A 77 6.62 24.56 9.57
CA VAL A 77 6.70 25.65 10.54
C VAL A 77 5.72 25.35 11.69
N PRO A 78 6.20 24.83 12.83
CA PRO A 78 5.33 24.58 13.97
C PRO A 78 4.79 25.90 14.55
N SER A 79 3.48 25.98 14.85
CA SER A 79 2.85 27.23 15.35
C SER A 79 3.27 27.58 16.79
N ARG A 80 3.89 26.63 17.49
CA ARG A 80 4.49 26.75 18.82
C ARG A 80 5.76 25.91 18.81
N SER A 81 6.59 26.01 19.83
CA SER A 81 7.71 25.08 20.00
C SER A 81 7.21 23.64 19.95
N ALA A 82 7.52 22.93 18.87
CA ALA A 82 7.28 21.50 18.72
C ALA A 82 8.54 20.74 19.13
N SER A 83 8.34 19.56 19.69
CA SER A 83 9.47 18.65 19.93
C SER A 83 10.01 18.13 18.60
N VAL A 84 11.29 17.74 18.59
CA VAL A 84 11.89 17.08 17.41
C VAL A 84 11.13 15.80 17.06
N ALA A 85 10.63 15.06 18.05
CA ALA A 85 9.86 13.84 17.83
C ALA A 85 8.53 14.08 17.11
N GLU A 86 7.81 15.16 17.47
CA GLU A 86 6.56 15.55 16.80
C GLU A 86 6.81 15.92 15.32
N VAL A 87 7.91 16.64 15.06
CA VAL A 87 8.32 17.02 13.70
C VAL A 87 8.74 15.80 12.88
N ASP A 88 9.54 14.91 13.48
CA ASP A 88 9.91 13.62 12.88
C ASP A 88 8.65 12.82 12.48
N GLU A 89 7.64 12.77 13.35
CA GLU A 89 6.39 12.08 13.07
C GLU A 89 5.58 12.73 11.94
N GLN A 90 5.50 14.06 11.91
CA GLN A 90 4.82 14.81 10.84
C GLN A 90 5.50 14.58 9.49
N ILE A 91 6.83 14.64 9.43
CA ILE A 91 7.58 14.35 8.20
C ILE A 91 7.37 12.89 7.78
N ARG A 92 7.48 11.92 8.71
CA ARG A 92 7.17 10.51 8.41
C ARG A 92 5.75 10.32 7.91
N SER A 93 4.80 11.15 8.36
CA SER A 93 3.42 11.11 7.86
C SER A 93 3.34 11.54 6.40
N VAL A 94 3.95 12.67 6.04
CA VAL A 94 4.00 13.14 4.64
C VAL A 94 4.71 12.12 3.75
N LEU A 95 5.87 11.59 4.20
CA LEU A 95 6.58 10.55 3.47
C LEU A 95 5.76 9.26 3.34
N GLY A 96 4.96 8.92 4.35
CA GLY A 96 4.04 7.79 4.29
C GLY A 96 2.96 7.97 3.21
N LEU A 97 2.41 9.18 3.08
CA LEU A 97 1.43 9.51 2.03
C LEU A 97 2.04 9.35 0.64
N LEU A 98 3.24 9.89 0.44
CA LEU A 98 3.94 9.82 -0.84
C LEU A 98 4.32 8.37 -1.18
N ALA A 99 4.81 7.61 -0.20
CA ALA A 99 5.11 6.19 -0.38
C ALA A 99 3.85 5.37 -0.71
N PHE A 100 2.72 5.65 -0.07
CA PHE A 100 1.44 5.04 -0.41
C PHE A 100 0.99 5.43 -1.82
N GLY A 101 1.13 6.69 -2.23
CA GLY A 101 0.81 7.16 -3.58
C GLY A 101 1.57 6.41 -4.67
N HIS A 102 2.78 5.93 -4.40
CA HIS A 102 3.57 5.12 -5.34
C HIS A 102 3.54 3.61 -5.06
N LEU A 103 2.91 3.18 -3.96
CA LEU A 103 3.07 1.84 -3.37
C LEU A 103 4.54 1.39 -3.31
N ALA A 104 5.43 2.33 -3.03
CA ALA A 104 6.86 2.12 -2.98
C ALA A 104 7.36 2.01 -1.53
N ALA A 105 8.58 1.53 -1.37
CA ALA A 105 9.29 1.70 -0.11
C ALA A 105 9.39 3.20 0.22
N ARG A 106 9.38 3.54 1.52
CA ARG A 106 9.58 4.93 1.92
C ARG A 106 10.97 5.37 1.46
N PRO A 107 11.10 6.51 0.77
CA PRO A 107 12.40 7.00 0.39
C PRO A 107 13.23 7.26 1.65
N ALA A 108 14.53 6.94 1.60
CA ALA A 108 15.46 7.40 2.59
C ALA A 108 15.61 8.92 2.41
N VAL A 109 15.21 9.71 3.39
CA VAL A 109 15.26 11.16 3.27
C VAL A 109 15.95 11.79 4.45
N THR A 110 16.81 12.75 4.14
CA THR A 110 17.42 13.64 5.11
C THR A 110 16.69 14.97 5.10
N TYR A 111 16.48 15.54 6.28
CA TYR A 111 15.88 16.86 6.41
C TYR A 111 16.75 17.76 7.29
N GLN A 112 16.71 19.06 7.03
CA GLN A 112 17.39 20.08 7.81
C GLN A 112 16.40 20.69 8.81
N ALA A 113 16.73 20.70 10.09
CA ALA A 113 15.92 21.32 11.13
C ALA A 113 16.64 22.49 11.79
N ARG A 114 15.94 23.60 11.93
CA ARG A 114 16.34 24.76 12.69
C ARG A 114 15.81 24.65 14.11
N THR A 115 16.72 24.54 15.08
CA THR A 115 16.38 24.44 16.50
C THR A 115 16.83 25.69 17.26
N VAL A 116 16.06 26.06 18.29
CA VAL A 116 16.41 27.07 19.28
C VAL A 116 16.69 26.36 20.61
N ALA A 117 17.86 26.63 21.18
CA ALA A 117 18.25 26.10 22.48
C ALA A 117 17.32 26.64 23.59
N ASP A 118 16.87 25.76 24.49
CA ASP A 118 16.02 26.16 25.61
C ASP A 118 16.89 26.87 26.66
N GLY A 119 16.80 28.22 26.70
CA GLY A 119 17.38 29.06 27.75
C GLY A 119 18.54 29.95 27.33
N GLY A 120 18.24 31.21 26.99
CA GLY A 120 19.23 32.30 26.90
C GLY A 120 18.80 33.41 25.94
N GLU A 121 19.02 34.68 26.33
CA GLU A 121 18.74 35.90 25.55
C GLU A 121 19.51 35.98 24.21
N SER A 122 20.43 35.04 23.97
CA SER A 122 21.11 34.78 22.71
C SER A 122 20.82 33.35 22.27
N SER A 123 19.62 33.12 21.71
CA SER A 123 19.28 31.85 21.07
C SER A 123 20.12 31.66 19.81
N GLU A 124 21.16 30.82 19.88
CA GLU A 124 21.93 30.42 18.71
C GLU A 124 21.09 29.46 17.86
N GLU A 125 20.83 29.83 16.61
CA GLU A 125 20.10 29.00 15.66
C GLU A 125 21.05 27.96 15.06
N VAL A 126 20.74 26.68 15.25
CA VAL A 126 21.55 25.58 14.70
C VAL A 126 20.71 24.80 13.69
N TRP A 127 21.29 24.54 12.51
CA TRP A 127 20.73 23.63 11.52
C TRP A 127 21.29 22.23 11.73
N VAL A 128 20.40 21.25 11.94
CA VAL A 128 20.74 19.85 12.11
C VAL A 128 20.22 19.04 10.93
N THR A 129 21.08 18.21 10.34
CA THR A 129 20.65 17.20 9.35
C THR A 129 20.23 15.94 10.09
N ARG A 130 19.01 15.46 9.83
CA ARG A 130 18.48 14.22 10.39
C ARG A 130 18.12 13.24 9.29
N ASP A 131 18.47 11.98 9.50
CA ASP A 131 18.12 10.89 8.61
C ASP A 131 16.88 10.15 9.16
N LEU A 132 15.84 10.08 8.34
CA LEU A 132 14.60 9.37 8.67
C LEU A 132 14.52 7.98 8.04
N SER A 133 15.60 7.51 7.39
CA SER A 133 15.70 6.13 6.96
C SER A 133 15.52 5.20 8.16
N GLY A 134 14.46 4.40 8.13
CA GLY A 134 14.30 3.33 9.11
C GLY A 134 15.48 2.36 8.95
N THR A 135 15.91 1.74 10.04
CA THR A 135 17.03 0.77 10.11
C THR A 135 16.82 -0.53 9.31
N ARG A 136 15.97 -0.52 8.27
CA ARG A 136 15.56 -1.72 7.56
C ARG A 136 16.03 -1.69 6.11
N GLY A 137 17.28 -2.13 5.95
CA GLY A 137 17.90 -2.46 4.68
C GLY A 137 18.31 -1.25 3.88
N GLU A 138 19.44 -1.36 3.18
CA GLU A 138 19.69 -0.52 2.01
C GLU A 138 18.44 -0.54 1.11
N PRO A 139 18.14 0.56 0.39
CA PRO A 139 17.13 0.49 -0.66
C PRO A 139 17.47 -0.75 -1.49
N ALA A 140 16.58 -1.73 -1.49
CA ALA A 140 16.76 -2.85 -2.39
C ALA A 140 16.97 -2.20 -3.75
N ASP A 141 18.11 -2.50 -4.37
CA ASP A 141 18.41 -2.14 -5.74
C ASP A 141 17.38 -2.89 -6.59
N VAL A 142 16.14 -2.37 -6.62
CA VAL A 142 15.05 -2.91 -7.41
C VAL A 142 15.37 -2.42 -8.81
N ASP A 143 16.27 -3.14 -9.47
CA ASP A 143 16.68 -3.07 -10.88
C ASP A 143 15.88 -2.04 -11.68
N GLY A 144 16.37 -0.79 -11.74
CA GLY A 144 16.09 0.22 -12.77
C GLY A 144 14.65 0.39 -13.29
N ALA A 145 13.64 -0.09 -12.55
CA ALA A 145 12.28 -0.16 -13.03
C ALA A 145 11.69 1.22 -12.86
N GLU A 146 11.44 1.89 -13.98
CA GLU A 146 10.80 3.20 -14.00
C GLU A 146 9.54 3.16 -13.12
N PRO A 147 9.46 4.01 -12.09
CA PRO A 147 8.34 4.07 -11.17
C PRO A 147 7.05 4.23 -11.97
N GLY A 148 6.01 3.51 -11.57
CA GLY A 148 4.70 3.68 -12.18
C GLY A 148 4.14 5.08 -11.91
N PRO A 149 3.18 5.56 -12.73
CA PRO A 149 2.45 6.77 -12.37
C PRO A 149 1.78 6.58 -11.00
N PRO A 150 1.68 7.65 -10.19
CA PRO A 150 1.13 7.56 -8.85
C PRO A 150 -0.34 7.14 -8.88
N LEU A 151 -0.78 6.50 -7.80
CA LEU A 151 -2.17 6.11 -7.55
C LEU A 151 -3.12 7.30 -7.54
N PHE A 152 -2.65 8.45 -7.09
CA PHE A 152 -3.41 9.69 -7.04
C PHE A 152 -2.48 10.88 -7.18
N SER A 153 -3.04 12.00 -7.57
CA SER A 153 -2.35 13.28 -7.71
C SER A 153 -3.20 14.39 -7.11
N THR A 154 -2.61 15.57 -7.01
CA THR A 154 -3.35 16.80 -6.68
C THR A 154 -4.41 17.21 -7.70
N THR A 155 -4.45 16.56 -8.87
CA THR A 155 -5.53 16.69 -9.86
C THR A 155 -6.77 15.89 -9.44
N ASP A 156 -6.58 14.77 -8.72
CA ASP A 156 -7.66 13.90 -8.25
C ASP A 156 -8.33 14.48 -7.00
N VAL A 157 -7.52 14.93 -6.04
CA VAL A 157 -7.94 15.44 -4.73
C VAL A 157 -6.95 16.52 -4.31
N ALA A 158 -7.43 17.65 -3.77
CA ALA A 158 -6.54 18.72 -3.33
C ALA A 158 -5.55 18.21 -2.27
N PHE A 159 -4.30 18.69 -2.29
CA PHE A 159 -3.26 18.22 -1.36
C PHE A 159 -3.65 18.38 0.11
N ALA A 160 -4.38 19.47 0.43
CA ALA A 160 -4.95 19.74 1.75
C ALA A 160 -5.84 18.59 2.25
N ASP A 161 -6.73 18.14 1.37
CA ASP A 161 -7.72 17.11 1.65
C ASP A 161 -7.04 15.75 1.69
N LEU A 162 -6.07 15.48 0.80
CA LEU A 162 -5.24 14.27 0.84
C LEU A 162 -4.47 14.14 2.15
N LEU A 163 -3.83 15.21 2.62
CA LEU A 163 -3.03 15.20 3.83
C LEU A 163 -3.90 14.98 5.08
N THR A 164 -5.08 15.61 5.11
CA THR A 164 -6.06 15.44 6.19
C THR A 164 -6.63 14.03 6.18
N GLY A 165 -7.15 13.58 5.04
CA GLY A 165 -7.68 12.23 4.86
C GLY A 165 -6.62 11.16 5.15
N TRP A 166 -5.36 11.40 4.82
CA TRP A 166 -4.25 10.51 5.14
C TRP A 166 -4.00 10.37 6.65
N GLN A 167 -4.08 11.46 7.41
CA GLN A 167 -3.94 11.41 8.86
C GLN A 167 -5.05 10.55 9.47
N GLU A 168 -6.30 10.77 9.05
CA GLU A 168 -7.46 9.99 9.49
C GLU A 168 -7.32 8.51 9.08
N LEU A 169 -6.98 8.25 7.82
CA LEU A 169 -6.73 6.92 7.28
C LEU A 169 -5.65 6.18 8.07
N ARG A 170 -4.54 6.86 8.41
CA ARG A 170 -3.47 6.27 9.22
C ARG A 170 -3.94 5.90 10.62
N THR A 171 -4.71 6.75 11.28
CA THR A 171 -5.24 6.46 12.61
C THR A 171 -6.25 5.31 12.56
N GLN A 172 -7.10 5.26 11.53
CA GLN A 172 -8.14 4.26 11.40
C GLN A 172 -7.61 2.89 10.92
N HIS A 173 -6.64 2.90 10.00
CA HIS A 173 -6.17 1.72 9.28
C HIS A 173 -4.67 1.45 9.43
N GLU A 174 -4.04 1.85 10.53
CA GLU A 174 -2.61 1.72 10.77
C GLU A 174 -2.06 0.32 10.45
N THR A 175 -2.74 -0.72 10.98
CA THR A 175 -2.35 -2.11 10.76
C THR A 175 -2.42 -2.50 9.29
N ALA A 176 -3.48 -2.10 8.59
CA ALA A 176 -3.65 -2.44 7.17
C ALA A 176 -2.61 -1.74 6.30
N LEU A 177 -2.35 -0.45 6.53
CA LEU A 177 -1.33 0.32 5.83
C LEU A 177 0.07 -0.25 6.07
N SER A 178 0.38 -0.60 7.32
CA SER A 178 1.67 -1.19 7.68
C SER A 178 1.88 -2.54 6.99
N LEU A 179 0.85 -3.39 6.95
CA LEU A 179 0.90 -4.67 6.25
C LEU A 179 0.99 -4.48 4.73
N LEU A 180 0.21 -3.58 4.14
CA LEU A 180 0.27 -3.29 2.71
C LEU A 180 1.68 -2.84 2.30
N LEU A 181 2.23 -1.82 2.98
CA LEU A 181 3.55 -1.28 2.68
C LEU A 181 4.68 -2.28 2.99
N ALA A 182 4.49 -3.17 3.97
CA ALA A 182 5.42 -4.27 4.18
C ALA A 182 5.34 -5.29 3.03
N GLY A 183 4.14 -5.55 2.51
CA GLY A 183 3.90 -6.45 1.40
C GLY A 183 4.48 -5.98 0.07
N THR A 184 4.54 -4.66 -0.17
CA THR A 184 5.13 -4.10 -1.41
C THR A 184 6.65 -4.31 -1.49
N GLY A 185 7.33 -4.45 -0.35
CA GLY A 185 8.76 -4.73 -0.27
C GLY A 185 9.11 -6.22 -0.27
N LEU A 186 8.14 -7.13 -0.35
CA LEU A 186 8.41 -8.56 -0.43
C LEU A 186 8.79 -8.95 -1.86
N SER A 187 9.85 -9.77 -1.99
CA SER A 187 10.32 -10.27 -3.28
C SER A 187 9.23 -11.06 -4.01
N GLU A 188 9.15 -10.92 -5.33
CA GLU A 188 8.30 -11.75 -6.20
C GLU A 188 8.63 -13.25 -6.09
N GLU A 189 9.77 -13.58 -5.49
CA GLU A 189 10.22 -14.95 -5.18
C GLU A 189 9.42 -15.60 -4.04
N PHE A 190 8.73 -14.83 -3.20
CA PHE A 190 7.93 -15.33 -2.07
C PHE A 190 6.47 -14.84 -2.11
N PRO A 191 5.71 -15.23 -3.15
CA PRO A 191 4.31 -14.81 -3.30
C PRO A 191 3.40 -15.31 -2.17
N GLU A 192 3.77 -16.39 -1.47
CA GLU A 192 3.06 -16.92 -0.31
C GLU A 192 3.08 -15.95 0.87
N ALA A 193 4.26 -15.42 1.18
CA ALA A 193 4.44 -14.45 2.25
C ALA A 193 3.67 -13.17 1.94
N SER A 194 3.75 -12.72 0.69
CA SER A 194 2.99 -11.58 0.18
C SER A 194 1.49 -11.78 0.35
N MET A 195 0.98 -12.95 -0.02
CA MET A 195 -0.44 -13.26 0.11
C MET A 195 -0.91 -13.25 1.56
N LEU A 196 -0.16 -13.82 2.50
CA LEU A 196 -0.52 -13.81 3.92
C LEU A 196 -0.55 -12.40 4.50
N VAL A 197 0.43 -11.56 4.15
CA VAL A 197 0.49 -10.17 4.59
C VAL A 197 -0.70 -9.38 4.04
N LEU A 198 -1.01 -9.52 2.76
CA LEU A 198 -2.13 -8.85 2.11
C LEU A 198 -3.49 -9.32 2.63
N LEU A 199 -3.65 -10.61 2.93
CA LEU A 199 -4.85 -11.11 3.60
C LEU A 199 -5.00 -10.54 5.00
N GLY A 200 -3.90 -10.40 5.74
CA GLY A 200 -3.89 -9.70 7.03
C GLY A 200 -4.31 -8.23 6.89
N ALA A 201 -3.83 -7.53 5.85
CA ALA A 201 -4.22 -6.16 5.56
C ALA A 201 -5.73 -6.07 5.24
N ALA A 202 -6.24 -6.96 4.39
CA ALA A 202 -7.67 -7.03 4.07
C ALA A 202 -8.53 -7.29 5.31
N GLU A 203 -8.14 -8.22 6.18
CA GLU A 203 -8.85 -8.44 7.44
C GLU A 203 -8.85 -7.21 8.34
N ALA A 204 -7.73 -6.49 8.43
CA ALA A 204 -7.63 -5.27 9.22
C ALA A 204 -8.52 -4.14 8.67
N ILE A 205 -8.61 -3.99 7.34
CA ILE A 205 -9.57 -3.07 6.70
C ILE A 205 -11.01 -3.47 7.01
N PHE A 206 -11.34 -4.75 6.88
CA PHE A 206 -12.70 -5.22 7.17
C PHE A 206 -13.13 -4.90 8.61
N VAL A 207 -12.23 -5.08 9.58
CA VAL A 207 -12.51 -4.77 11.00
C VAL A 207 -12.92 -3.31 11.19
N THR A 208 -12.37 -2.40 10.38
CA THR A 208 -12.49 -0.96 10.54
C THR A 208 -13.53 -0.32 9.61
N THR A 209 -13.96 -1.02 8.56
CA THR A 209 -14.91 -0.52 7.54
C THR A 209 -16.26 -1.22 7.53
N SER A 210 -16.37 -2.44 8.08
CA SER A 210 -17.60 -3.25 7.97
C SER A 210 -18.81 -2.72 8.75
N GLY A 211 -18.59 -1.83 9.72
CA GLY A 211 -19.63 -1.34 10.63
C GLY A 211 -20.21 -2.40 11.57
N LEU A 212 -19.66 -3.62 11.56
CA LEU A 212 -20.12 -4.75 12.37
C LEU A 212 -19.59 -4.67 13.80
N ARG A 213 -20.32 -5.26 14.76
CA ARG A 213 -19.84 -5.37 16.14
C ARG A 213 -18.71 -6.39 16.22
N ARG A 214 -17.85 -6.27 17.23
CA ARG A 214 -16.69 -7.17 17.47
C ARG A 214 -17.05 -8.67 17.44
N ARG A 215 -18.22 -9.05 17.94
CA ARG A 215 -18.70 -10.44 17.91
C ARG A 215 -19.00 -10.91 16.49
N GLU A 216 -19.70 -10.09 15.71
CA GLU A 216 -20.06 -10.39 14.32
C GLU A 216 -18.81 -10.45 13.43
N ILE A 217 -17.82 -9.59 13.68
CA ILE A 217 -16.50 -9.65 13.03
C ILE A 217 -15.80 -10.99 13.33
N LYS A 218 -15.83 -11.44 14.59
CA LYS A 218 -15.21 -12.70 15.01
C LYS A 218 -15.89 -13.90 14.38
N ASP A 219 -17.22 -13.86 14.27
CA ASP A 219 -18.02 -14.96 13.72
C ASP A 219 -18.03 -14.96 12.17
N SER A 220 -17.47 -13.93 11.54
CA SER A 220 -17.32 -13.84 10.08
C SER A 220 -16.13 -14.66 9.58
N THR A 221 -16.36 -15.52 8.59
CA THR A 221 -15.29 -16.27 7.92
C THR A 221 -14.46 -15.35 7.03
N LEU A 222 -13.18 -15.69 6.79
CA LEU A 222 -12.31 -14.90 5.90
C LEU A 222 -12.97 -14.69 4.52
N ARG A 223 -13.57 -15.74 3.94
CA ARG A 223 -14.29 -15.65 2.67
C ARG A 223 -15.33 -14.52 2.67
N ARG A 224 -16.19 -14.46 3.71
CA ARG A 224 -17.23 -13.42 3.81
C ARG A 224 -16.64 -12.02 3.99
N LYS A 225 -15.53 -11.90 4.72
CA LYS A 225 -14.83 -10.62 4.87
C LYS A 225 -14.31 -10.11 3.52
N LEU A 226 -13.69 -11.00 2.74
CA LEU A 226 -13.16 -10.67 1.42
C LEU A 226 -14.27 -10.33 0.42
N GLU A 227 -15.35 -11.12 0.37
CA GLU A 227 -16.53 -10.82 -0.46
C GLU A 227 -17.11 -9.44 -0.15
N HIS A 228 -17.20 -9.07 1.13
CA HIS A 228 -17.69 -7.76 1.55
C HIS A 228 -16.82 -6.61 1.01
N LEU A 229 -15.50 -6.71 1.15
CA LEU A 229 -14.58 -5.69 0.63
C LEU A 229 -14.66 -5.60 -0.89
N ALA A 230 -14.76 -6.75 -1.57
CA ALA A 230 -14.87 -6.79 -3.03
C ALA A 230 -16.12 -6.08 -3.56
N GLN A 231 -17.25 -6.23 -2.86
CA GLN A 231 -18.49 -5.52 -3.18
C GLN A 231 -18.36 -4.01 -2.99
N GLN A 232 -17.60 -3.57 -2.00
CA GLN A 232 -17.40 -2.13 -1.74
C GLN A 232 -16.56 -1.44 -2.81
N VAL A 233 -15.65 -2.15 -3.49
CA VAL A 233 -14.77 -1.58 -4.53
C VAL A 233 -15.10 -2.04 -5.95
N GLY A 234 -16.16 -2.83 -6.14
CA GLY A 234 -16.58 -3.30 -7.46
C GLY A 234 -15.52 -4.16 -8.16
N VAL A 235 -14.97 -5.16 -7.47
CA VAL A 235 -13.89 -6.04 -8.01
C VAL A 235 -14.22 -6.65 -9.37
N ASP A 236 -15.46 -7.08 -9.53
CA ASP A 236 -15.98 -7.71 -10.75
C ASP A 236 -15.94 -6.76 -11.96
N GLU A 237 -15.86 -5.45 -11.72
CA GLU A 237 -15.70 -4.46 -12.76
C GLU A 237 -14.24 -4.04 -12.89
N VAL A 238 -13.52 -3.86 -11.77
CA VAL A 238 -12.29 -3.06 -11.76
C VAL A 238 -11.00 -3.87 -11.72
N VAL A 239 -10.95 -4.99 -11.00
CA VAL A 239 -9.67 -5.66 -10.67
C VAL A 239 -9.42 -6.89 -11.57
N ALA A 240 -10.41 -7.76 -11.75
CA ALA A 240 -10.38 -8.82 -12.75
C ALA A 240 -11.81 -9.23 -13.14
N PRO A 241 -12.36 -8.70 -14.24
CA PRO A 241 -13.72 -9.04 -14.66
C PRO A 241 -13.90 -10.52 -15.04
N GLU A 242 -12.80 -11.24 -15.21
CA GLU A 242 -12.79 -12.67 -15.55
C GLU A 242 -12.90 -13.58 -14.31
N ILE A 243 -12.68 -13.05 -13.10
CA ILE A 243 -12.73 -13.82 -11.85
C ILE A 243 -13.76 -13.19 -10.92
N PRO A 244 -14.93 -13.83 -10.72
CA PRO A 244 -15.93 -13.33 -9.79
C PRO A 244 -15.37 -13.19 -8.37
N ALA A 245 -15.77 -12.13 -7.68
CA ALA A 245 -15.34 -11.82 -6.31
C ALA A 245 -15.54 -13.00 -5.34
N ALA A 246 -16.64 -13.74 -5.47
CA ALA A 246 -16.91 -14.93 -4.66
C ALA A 246 -15.88 -16.05 -4.90
N VAL A 247 -15.46 -16.26 -6.15
CA VAL A 247 -14.46 -17.28 -6.52
C VAL A 247 -13.09 -16.88 -5.99
N TRP A 248 -12.68 -15.61 -6.18
CA TRP A 248 -11.44 -15.08 -5.61
C TRP A 248 -11.41 -15.22 -4.08
N ALA A 249 -12.46 -14.78 -3.39
CA ALA A 249 -12.55 -14.82 -1.94
C ALA A 249 -12.49 -16.25 -1.39
N GLU A 250 -13.11 -17.20 -2.10
CA GLU A 250 -13.05 -18.61 -1.76
C GLU A 250 -11.65 -19.20 -1.94
N HIS A 251 -11.00 -18.94 -3.07
CA HIS A 251 -9.65 -19.42 -3.34
C HIS A 251 -8.64 -18.82 -2.35
N ALA A 252 -8.72 -17.52 -2.07
CA ALA A 252 -7.88 -16.84 -1.10
C ALA A 252 -8.05 -17.40 0.32
N ALA A 253 -9.29 -17.69 0.74
CA ALA A 253 -9.57 -18.29 2.03
C ALA A 253 -9.06 -19.73 2.15
N ARG A 254 -9.25 -20.54 1.10
CA ARG A 254 -8.72 -21.91 1.03
C ARG A 254 -7.19 -21.90 1.08
N LEU A 255 -6.55 -21.03 0.31
CA LEU A 255 -5.10 -20.89 0.26
C LEU A 255 -4.52 -20.59 1.65
N ARG A 256 -5.08 -19.62 2.38
CA ARG A 256 -4.67 -19.34 3.77
C ARG A 256 -4.79 -20.56 4.67
N SER A 257 -5.93 -21.25 4.59
CA SER A 257 -6.19 -22.46 5.38
C SER A 257 -5.15 -23.55 5.07
N THR A 258 -4.89 -23.82 3.79
CA THR A 258 -3.87 -24.76 3.34
C THR A 258 -2.50 -24.38 3.87
N PHE A 259 -2.11 -23.11 3.77
CA PHE A 259 -0.82 -22.64 4.26
C PHE A 259 -0.67 -22.83 5.78
N THR A 260 -1.72 -22.53 6.55
CA THR A 260 -1.70 -22.69 8.00
C THR A 260 -1.61 -24.15 8.46
N HIS A 261 -2.12 -25.10 7.67
CA HIS A 261 -2.15 -26.51 8.05
C HIS A 261 -1.01 -27.35 7.47
N SER A 262 -0.58 -27.03 6.25
CA SER A 262 0.43 -27.82 5.52
C SER A 262 1.79 -27.13 5.41
N GLY A 263 1.84 -25.80 5.60
CA GLY A 263 3.05 -25.00 5.44
C GLY A 263 3.62 -24.99 4.01
N ARG A 264 2.90 -25.51 3.01
CA ARG A 264 3.34 -25.64 1.62
C ARG A 264 2.19 -25.37 0.65
N LEU A 265 2.55 -24.95 -0.56
CA LEU A 265 1.65 -24.86 -1.70
C LEU A 265 2.10 -25.82 -2.81
N ASP A 266 1.15 -26.30 -3.60
CA ASP A 266 1.45 -27.16 -4.74
C ASP A 266 2.15 -26.37 -5.86
N PRO A 267 3.20 -26.91 -6.50
CA PRO A 267 3.99 -26.19 -7.52
C PRO A 267 3.18 -25.68 -8.73
N GLY A 268 2.06 -26.33 -9.05
CA GLY A 268 1.15 -25.93 -10.13
C GLY A 268 0.38 -24.63 -9.87
N THR A 269 0.46 -24.07 -8.66
CA THR A 269 -0.33 -22.91 -8.22
C THR A 269 0.40 -21.58 -8.32
N ALA A 270 1.67 -21.51 -8.76
CA ALA A 270 2.44 -20.26 -8.73
C ALA A 270 1.81 -19.10 -9.53
N ALA A 271 1.25 -19.40 -10.71
CA ALA A 271 0.53 -18.39 -11.50
C ALA A 271 -0.79 -17.96 -10.86
N GLU A 272 -1.54 -18.93 -10.32
CA GLU A 272 -2.78 -18.69 -9.59
C GLU A 272 -2.54 -17.86 -8.32
N LEU A 273 -1.49 -18.19 -7.56
CA LEU A 273 -1.10 -17.48 -6.36
C LEU A 273 -0.70 -16.03 -6.66
N ARG A 274 0.10 -15.80 -7.71
CA ARG A 274 0.39 -14.44 -8.15
C ARG A 274 -0.88 -13.67 -8.46
N LEU A 275 -1.81 -14.28 -9.20
CA LEU A 275 -3.11 -13.66 -9.49
C LEU A 275 -3.92 -13.36 -8.22
N LEU A 276 -3.91 -14.24 -7.23
CA LEU A 276 -4.57 -14.01 -5.94
C LEU A 276 -3.91 -12.87 -5.14
N VAL A 277 -2.58 -12.80 -5.12
CA VAL A 277 -1.81 -11.70 -4.51
C VAL A 277 -2.23 -10.38 -5.14
N GLN A 278 -2.25 -10.35 -6.47
CA GLN A 278 -2.61 -9.18 -7.26
C GLN A 278 -4.05 -8.71 -6.98
N LEU A 279 -5.01 -9.63 -7.04
CA LEU A 279 -6.41 -9.33 -6.76
C LEU A 279 -6.58 -8.79 -5.34
N THR A 280 -5.93 -9.43 -4.37
CA THR A 280 -6.03 -9.03 -2.95
C THR A 280 -5.41 -7.66 -2.71
N ALA A 281 -4.23 -7.40 -3.28
CA ALA A 281 -3.62 -6.08 -3.21
C ALA A 281 -4.49 -5.01 -3.86
N GLY A 282 -5.05 -5.29 -5.04
CA GLY A 282 -5.96 -4.37 -5.73
C GLY A 282 -7.16 -4.00 -4.85
N VAL A 283 -7.81 -4.98 -4.22
CA VAL A 283 -8.92 -4.75 -3.28
C VAL A 283 -8.49 -3.86 -2.11
N VAL A 284 -7.37 -4.19 -1.48
CA VAL A 284 -6.84 -3.44 -0.32
C VAL A 284 -6.53 -1.99 -0.71
N VAL A 285 -5.86 -1.80 -1.84
CA VAL A 285 -5.49 -0.47 -2.34
C VAL A 285 -6.72 0.35 -2.69
N LEU A 286 -7.68 -0.20 -3.42
CA LEU A 286 -8.91 0.52 -3.77
C LEU A 286 -9.73 0.90 -2.54
N MET A 287 -9.80 0.01 -1.53
CA MET A 287 -10.44 0.33 -0.26
C MET A 287 -9.79 1.54 0.40
N LEU A 288 -8.46 1.56 0.49
CA LEU A 288 -7.72 2.66 1.10
C LEU A 288 -7.82 3.96 0.29
N LEU A 289 -7.84 3.89 -1.05
CA LEU A 289 -8.04 5.05 -1.91
C LEU A 289 -9.44 5.66 -1.72
N ARG A 290 -10.46 4.80 -1.60
CA ARG A 290 -11.82 5.23 -1.30
C ARG A 290 -11.92 5.92 0.06
N GLU A 291 -11.33 5.33 1.09
CA GLU A 291 -11.29 5.93 2.44
C GLU A 291 -10.44 7.23 2.46
N LEU A 292 -9.44 7.35 1.58
CA LEU A 292 -8.67 8.59 1.37
C LEU A 292 -9.45 9.67 0.59
N GLY A 293 -10.64 9.35 0.07
CA GLY A 293 -11.47 10.26 -0.71
C GLY A 293 -11.07 10.39 -2.19
N VAL A 294 -10.22 9.51 -2.69
CA VAL A 294 -9.83 9.50 -4.11
C VAL A 294 -11.00 8.98 -4.97
N PRO A 295 -11.44 9.71 -6.01
CA PRO A 295 -12.61 9.35 -6.80
C PRO A 295 -12.37 8.10 -7.66
N ALA A 296 -13.34 7.19 -7.74
CA ALA A 296 -13.23 5.88 -8.40
C ALA A 296 -13.06 5.89 -9.95
N GLY A 297 -13.05 7.06 -10.59
CA GLY A 297 -13.13 7.20 -12.05
C GLY A 297 -11.96 6.61 -12.85
N GLU A 298 -10.82 6.31 -12.21
CA GLU A 298 -9.61 5.81 -12.88
C GLU A 298 -9.02 4.55 -12.25
N ASP A 299 -9.78 3.82 -11.45
CA ASP A 299 -9.28 2.71 -10.64
C ASP A 299 -8.58 1.62 -11.47
N ARG A 300 -9.12 1.27 -12.65
CA ARG A 300 -8.46 0.32 -13.56
C ARG A 300 -7.09 0.80 -14.05
N ARG A 301 -6.95 2.09 -14.34
CA ARG A 301 -5.67 2.69 -14.77
C ARG A 301 -4.66 2.64 -13.63
N ARG A 302 -5.09 3.03 -12.43
CA ARG A 302 -4.28 3.03 -11.21
C ARG A 302 -3.81 1.63 -10.82
N LEU A 303 -4.67 0.63 -10.94
CA LEU A 303 -4.28 -0.74 -10.67
C LEU A 303 -3.27 -1.26 -11.71
N ARG A 304 -3.46 -0.97 -13.00
CA ARG A 304 -2.50 -1.38 -14.03
C ARG A 304 -1.11 -0.76 -13.86
N SER A 305 -0.99 0.38 -13.17
CA SER A 305 0.32 0.99 -12.89
C SER A 305 1.04 0.35 -11.71
N LEU A 306 0.39 -0.49 -10.90
CA LEU A 306 1.02 -1.06 -9.73
C LEU A 306 2.14 -2.03 -10.09
N PRO A 307 3.33 -1.92 -9.48
CA PRO A 307 4.46 -2.81 -9.74
C PRO A 307 4.08 -4.28 -9.61
N MET A 308 3.35 -4.62 -8.55
CA MET A 308 2.86 -5.98 -8.28
C MET A 308 1.81 -6.47 -9.31
N LEU A 309 1.14 -5.57 -10.04
CA LEU A 309 0.14 -5.87 -11.07
C LEU A 309 0.71 -5.84 -12.51
N ARG A 310 1.88 -5.23 -12.74
CA ARG A 310 2.47 -4.99 -14.07
C ARG A 310 2.88 -6.27 -14.83
N LYS A 311 3.22 -7.37 -14.16
CA LYS A 311 3.87 -8.55 -14.80
C LYS A 311 2.96 -9.71 -15.21
N VAL A 312 1.63 -9.64 -15.04
CA VAL A 312 0.77 -10.85 -15.21
C VAL A 312 -0.36 -10.68 -16.23
N VAL A 313 -0.54 -9.52 -16.87
CA VAL A 313 -1.46 -9.45 -18.01
C VAL A 313 -0.83 -10.28 -19.15
N PRO A 314 -1.34 -11.47 -19.51
CA PRO A 314 -0.92 -12.09 -20.74
C PRO A 314 -1.37 -11.15 -21.85
N ALA A 315 -0.49 -10.89 -22.84
CA ALA A 315 -0.91 -10.19 -24.05
C ALA A 315 -2.25 -10.77 -24.52
N PRO A 316 -3.24 -9.94 -24.90
CA PRO A 316 -4.50 -10.44 -25.44
C PRO A 316 -4.12 -11.45 -26.52
N ARG A 317 -4.52 -12.71 -26.33
CA ARG A 317 -4.18 -13.79 -27.28
C ARG A 317 -4.57 -13.25 -28.64
N ALA A 318 -3.58 -13.03 -29.49
CA ALA A 318 -3.80 -12.60 -30.86
C ALA A 318 -4.87 -13.54 -31.41
N SER A 319 -6.03 -12.99 -31.72
CA SER A 319 -7.10 -13.67 -32.40
C SER A 319 -6.46 -14.31 -33.63
N THR A 320 -6.32 -15.63 -33.60
CA THR A 320 -5.89 -16.41 -34.75
C THR A 320 -6.93 -16.14 -35.82
N SER A 321 -6.58 -15.25 -36.74
CA SER A 321 -7.38 -15.00 -37.93
C SER A 321 -7.46 -16.30 -38.71
N PRO A 322 -8.66 -16.68 -39.19
CA PRO A 322 -8.87 -17.94 -39.88
C PRO A 322 -8.41 -17.77 -41.33
N THR A 323 -7.11 -17.86 -41.58
CA THR A 323 -6.60 -17.92 -42.94
C THR A 323 -5.31 -18.71 -42.99
N ASP A 324 -5.43 -20.02 -42.75
CA ASP A 324 -4.56 -20.96 -43.44
C ASP A 324 -5.27 -22.30 -43.59
N ARG A 325 -5.87 -22.47 -44.78
CA ARG A 325 -6.43 -23.74 -45.25
C ARG A 325 -5.63 -24.14 -46.49
N PRO A 326 -4.82 -25.20 -46.44
CA PRO A 326 -4.41 -25.89 -47.66
C PRO A 326 -5.42 -26.98 -48.03
N PRO A 327 -5.45 -27.39 -49.30
CA PRO A 327 -6.61 -28.04 -49.89
C PRO A 327 -6.65 -29.55 -49.68
N ALA A 328 -7.86 -30.07 -49.84
CA ALA A 328 -8.24 -31.47 -49.73
C ALA A 328 -7.45 -32.39 -50.66
N SER A 329 -7.01 -33.53 -50.12
CA SER A 329 -6.83 -34.79 -50.86
C SER A 329 -6.82 -35.95 -49.85
N ALA A 330 -7.88 -36.77 -49.87
CA ALA A 330 -7.92 -38.09 -49.25
C ALA A 330 -7.42 -39.15 -50.26
N PRO A 331 -7.00 -40.34 -49.81
CA PRO A 331 -7.92 -41.48 -49.83
C PRO A 331 -7.80 -42.41 -48.58
N PRO A 332 -8.67 -43.44 -48.43
CA PRO A 332 -9.11 -43.96 -47.14
C PRO A 332 -8.35 -45.21 -46.68
N GLY A 333 -8.36 -45.47 -45.37
CA GLY A 333 -7.97 -46.77 -44.84
C GLY A 333 -7.72 -46.84 -43.33
N LEU A 334 -8.76 -47.27 -42.61
CA LEU A 334 -8.74 -48.24 -41.50
C LEU A 334 -8.11 -47.88 -40.12
N VAL A 335 -9.03 -47.84 -39.15
CA VAL A 335 -9.01 -48.51 -37.83
C VAL A 335 -8.17 -47.91 -36.69
N GLY A 336 -8.88 -47.51 -35.63
CA GLY A 336 -8.49 -47.84 -34.25
C GLY A 336 -8.65 -46.74 -33.19
N GLY A 337 -9.67 -46.88 -32.33
CA GLY A 337 -9.51 -46.68 -30.88
C GLY A 337 -9.72 -45.29 -30.26
N LEU A 338 -10.94 -45.07 -29.73
CA LEU A 338 -11.29 -44.25 -28.54
C LEU A 338 -10.58 -44.78 -27.25
N PRO A 339 -10.70 -44.17 -26.04
CA PRO A 339 -11.41 -42.93 -25.62
C PRO A 339 -10.59 -41.99 -24.68
N ALA A 340 -10.92 -40.70 -24.56
CA ALA A 340 -11.66 -40.06 -23.45
C ALA A 340 -11.68 -40.79 -22.08
N SER A 341 -11.09 -40.19 -21.03
CA SER A 341 -11.70 -39.97 -19.69
C SER A 341 -10.70 -39.49 -18.63
N LEU A 342 -11.10 -38.44 -17.91
CA LEU A 342 -10.69 -38.14 -16.53
C LEU A 342 -11.21 -39.22 -15.58
N PRO A 343 -10.52 -39.48 -14.45
CA PRO A 343 -11.21 -39.45 -13.15
C PRO A 343 -10.30 -38.92 -12.02
N GLY A 344 -10.79 -38.51 -10.85
CA GLY A 344 -12.14 -38.62 -10.33
C GLY A 344 -12.25 -38.09 -8.90
N ASP A 345 -13.51 -38.08 -8.46
CA ASP A 345 -13.98 -37.84 -7.10
C ASP A 345 -13.31 -38.74 -6.05
N VAL A 346 -12.98 -38.15 -4.91
CA VAL A 346 -12.62 -38.90 -3.69
C VAL A 346 -13.90 -39.08 -2.86
N GLN A 347 -14.36 -40.32 -2.82
CA GLN A 347 -15.49 -40.78 -2.04
C GLN A 347 -15.04 -41.11 -0.60
N VAL A 348 -15.88 -40.71 0.33
CA VAL A 348 -15.83 -40.94 1.78
C VAL A 348 -15.82 -42.44 2.09
N CYS A 349 -14.92 -42.87 2.98
CA CYS A 349 -15.01 -44.15 3.68
C CYS A 349 -15.00 -43.93 5.20
N ALA A 350 -16.19 -44.06 5.78
CA ALA A 350 -16.38 -44.42 7.17
C ALA A 350 -16.38 -45.95 7.28
N SER A 351 -15.63 -46.51 8.22
CA SER A 351 -15.91 -47.85 8.74
C SER A 351 -15.46 -47.95 10.19
N GLU A 352 -16.42 -48.32 11.02
CA GLU A 352 -16.39 -48.46 12.46
C GLU A 352 -15.61 -49.69 12.97
N ARG A 353 -15.06 -49.52 14.18
CA ARG A 353 -15.07 -50.44 15.35
C ARG A 353 -14.92 -51.95 15.14
N ARG A 354 -13.97 -52.55 15.88
CA ARG A 354 -14.20 -53.32 17.15
C ARG A 354 -12.87 -53.81 17.75
N ALA A 355 -12.66 -53.51 19.02
CA ALA A 355 -12.56 -54.43 20.16
C ALA A 355 -11.31 -55.33 20.25
N SER A 356 -10.42 -55.01 21.20
CA SER A 356 -10.10 -55.80 22.41
C SER A 356 -9.36 -54.93 23.40
#